data_AF-A0A8J3YQB6-F1
#
_entry.id   AF-A0A8J3YQB6-F1
#
_cell.length_a   1.000
_cell.length_b   1.000
_cell.length_c   1.000
_cell.angle_alpha   90.00
_cell.angle_beta   90.00
_cell.angle_gamma   90.00
#
_symmetry.space_group_name_H-M   'P 1'
#
loop_
_entity.id
_entity.type
_entity.pdbx_description
1 polymer ?
#
loop_
_entity_poly.entity_id
_entity_poly.type
_entity_poly.pdbx_seq_one_letter_code
_entity_poly.pdbx_strand_id
1 'polypeptide(L)'
;MGGNARLERDLATEEQQDPQRRPAPPAPEVPNREMAQLLPQLTDPAQLAALRQSGDPALLALLGQAAGAQAATAQQATPDPATLAERIVFAIGIWETNRGGDAPAPKESTLDTVAGVKASMKSAVQATMIFAVDLINRFPSLRERADPPLTKTELKKAIDRCHGVDALHAAVGKAVAKGTDVAEFLVAEGTLVEQAGLTEAHVHTMFAAAELKNEINEIRPEYLKADKKGKAKIRAELTAASELGIDDKSLKAYIETPTKWGEHKAAWHRVAVNAMPDDVGPRIESVALADEGTALALPEYTRLVKAAVAADPKATEEDIVTSVAQRNNSREPAYGSHVWEIYKKLYVGAVSPKTPT
;
A
#
# COMPACT_ATOMS: atom_id res chain seq x y z
N MET A 1 28.89 -7.32 54.30
CA MET A 1 29.28 -5.92 54.01
C MET A 1 27.98 -5.21 53.65
N GLY A 2 27.40 -4.27 54.38
CA GLY A 2 27.88 -3.37 55.43
C GLY A 2 27.42 -1.95 55.07
N GLY A 3 26.51 -1.37 55.88
CA GLY A 3 26.12 0.06 55.88
C GLY A 3 24.78 0.36 55.19
N ASN A 4 23.68 0.63 55.92
CA ASN A 4 23.28 1.91 56.56
C ASN A 4 23.14 3.05 55.53
N ALA A 5 22.03 3.78 55.42
CA ALA A 5 21.42 4.51 56.52
C ALA A 5 19.91 4.81 56.34
N ARG A 6 19.27 4.90 57.49
CA ARG A 6 17.92 5.33 57.83
C ARG A 6 18.05 6.70 58.50
N LEU A 7 17.14 7.64 58.22
CA LEU A 7 16.79 8.80 59.06
C LEU A 7 15.36 9.19 58.64
N GLU A 8 14.33 8.86 59.43
CA GLU A 8 13.79 9.62 60.60
C GLU A 8 12.83 10.75 60.15
N ARG A 9 11.52 10.63 60.44
CA ARG A 9 10.80 11.09 61.67
C ARG A 9 10.62 12.62 61.66
N ASP A 10 9.52 13.28 62.01
CA ASP A 10 8.40 13.07 62.95
C ASP A 10 7.27 14.08 62.58
N LEU A 11 5.98 13.74 62.61
CA LEU A 11 4.99 13.94 63.70
C LEU A 11 4.71 15.41 64.12
N ALA A 12 3.45 15.85 63.92
CA ALA A 12 2.54 16.52 64.88
C ALA A 12 1.66 17.60 64.21
N THR A 13 0.46 18.02 64.64
CA THR A 13 -0.78 17.49 65.27
C THR A 13 -1.76 18.70 65.25
N GLU A 14 -3.08 18.46 65.11
CA GLU A 14 -4.23 19.33 65.53
C GLU A 14 -4.37 20.73 64.85
N GLU A 15 -5.54 21.28 64.49
CA GLU A 15 -6.76 21.45 65.29
C GLU A 15 -7.96 21.89 64.39
N GLN A 16 -9.13 21.29 64.67
CA GLN A 16 -10.53 21.76 64.54
C GLN A 16 -10.96 22.82 63.50
N GLN A 17 -12.05 22.52 62.75
CA GLN A 17 -13.42 23.07 62.99
C GLN A 17 -14.40 22.63 61.87
N ASP A 18 -15.45 21.90 62.25
CA ASP A 18 -16.73 21.81 61.54
C ASP A 18 -17.65 22.88 62.16
N PRO A 19 -18.21 23.81 61.37
CA PRO A 19 -19.64 23.71 61.12
C PRO A 19 -20.06 24.24 59.73
N GLN A 20 -20.86 23.47 59.00
CA GLN A 20 -22.22 23.87 58.59
C GLN A 20 -22.81 22.92 57.54
N ARG A 21 -23.83 22.17 57.96
CA ARG A 21 -24.75 21.43 57.09
C ARG A 21 -25.50 22.40 56.16
N ARG A 22 -25.20 22.37 54.86
CA ARG A 22 -26.15 22.82 53.83
C ARG A 22 -27.07 21.64 53.48
N PRO A 23 -28.39 21.84 53.35
CA PRO A 23 -29.28 20.80 52.84
C PRO A 23 -28.93 20.47 51.39
N ALA A 24 -28.96 19.19 51.04
CA ALA A 24 -28.82 18.75 49.65
C ALA A 24 -29.92 19.37 48.78
N PRO A 25 -29.62 19.75 47.53
CA PRO A 25 -30.65 20.17 46.59
C PRO A 25 -31.65 19.02 46.36
N PRO A 26 -32.95 19.31 46.14
CA PRO A 26 -33.92 18.28 45.84
C PRO A 26 -33.50 17.51 44.58
N ALA A 27 -33.73 16.20 44.58
CA ALA A 27 -33.52 15.37 43.40
C ALA A 27 -34.35 15.92 42.22
N PRO A 28 -33.81 15.92 40.99
CA PRO A 28 -34.58 16.32 39.82
C PRO A 28 -35.79 15.41 39.69
N GLU A 29 -36.97 16.01 39.49
CA GLU A 29 -38.20 15.28 39.22
C GLU A 29 -37.98 14.36 38.02
N VAL A 30 -38.30 13.07 38.22
CA VAL A 30 -38.24 12.06 37.17
C VAL A 30 -39.18 12.50 36.05
N PRO A 31 -38.72 12.57 34.78
CA PRO A 31 -39.60 12.93 33.67
C PRO A 31 -40.81 11.99 33.63
N ASN A 32 -41.98 12.59 33.49
CA ASN A 32 -43.26 11.91 33.49
C ASN A 32 -43.22 10.70 32.52
N ARG A 33 -43.38 9.49 33.06
CA ARG A 33 -43.13 8.21 32.36
C ARG A 33 -44.00 8.04 31.11
N GLU A 34 -45.15 8.71 31.07
CA GLU A 34 -46.05 8.78 29.92
C GLU A 34 -45.44 9.56 28.75
N MET A 35 -44.67 10.62 29.01
CA MET A 35 -44.14 11.48 27.96
C MET A 35 -42.94 10.82 27.22
N ALA A 36 -42.14 10.02 27.93
CA ALA A 36 -41.07 9.23 27.33
C ALA A 36 -41.58 8.12 26.38
N GLN A 37 -42.82 7.64 26.58
CA GLN A 37 -43.45 6.66 25.69
C GLN A 37 -44.04 7.28 24.41
N LEU A 38 -44.35 8.59 24.44
CA LEU A 38 -44.92 9.32 23.30
C LEU A 38 -43.86 9.85 22.31
N LEU A 39 -42.62 10.07 22.76
CA LEU A 39 -41.55 10.61 21.91
C LEU A 39 -41.25 9.81 20.62
N PRO A 40 -41.21 8.47 20.63
CA PRO A 40 -40.97 7.69 19.41
C PRO A 40 -42.07 7.83 18.35
N GLN A 41 -43.25 8.35 18.73
CA GLN A 41 -44.40 8.52 17.82
C GLN A 41 -44.45 9.92 17.17
N LEU A 42 -43.57 10.84 17.58
CA LEU A 42 -43.47 12.19 17.02
C LEU A 42 -42.52 12.20 15.82
N THR A 43 -43.04 11.84 14.64
CA THR A 43 -42.28 11.87 13.37
C THR A 43 -42.52 13.13 12.55
N ASP A 44 -43.46 14.00 12.95
CA ASP A 44 -43.80 15.23 12.23
C ASP A 44 -42.81 16.37 12.55
N PRO A 45 -42.09 16.91 11.54
CA PRO A 45 -41.15 18.03 11.71
C PRO A 45 -41.78 19.28 12.32
N ALA A 46 -43.07 19.54 12.08
CA ALA A 46 -43.77 20.72 12.61
C ALA A 46 -44.01 20.60 14.13
N GLN A 47 -44.32 19.39 14.61
CA GLN A 47 -44.51 19.10 16.03
C GLN A 47 -43.18 19.16 16.80
N LEU A 48 -42.09 18.68 16.19
CA LEU A 48 -40.73 18.81 16.75
C LEU A 48 -40.25 20.27 16.81
N ALA A 49 -40.61 21.11 15.84
CA ALA A 49 -40.30 22.53 15.86
C ALA A 49 -41.09 23.27 16.96
N ALA A 50 -42.38 22.97 17.13
CA ALA A 50 -43.20 23.53 18.20
C ALA A 50 -42.69 23.16 19.60
N LEU A 51 -42.22 21.91 19.78
CA LEU A 51 -41.63 21.45 21.05
C LEU A 51 -40.27 22.08 21.36
N ARG A 52 -39.48 22.45 20.34
CA ARG A 52 -38.24 23.22 20.54
C ARG A 52 -38.52 24.68 20.90
N GLN A 53 -39.62 25.24 20.40
CA GLN A 53 -40.03 26.62 20.68
C GLN A 53 -40.67 26.78 22.07
N SER A 54 -41.14 25.71 22.71
CA SER A 54 -41.72 25.79 24.06
C SER A 54 -40.68 26.15 25.14
N GLY A 55 -39.39 25.94 24.88
CA GLY A 55 -38.30 26.32 25.78
C GLY A 55 -38.20 25.47 27.06
N ASP A 56 -38.98 24.39 27.17
CA ASP A 56 -38.97 23.52 28.34
C ASP A 56 -37.64 22.73 28.42
N PRO A 57 -36.82 22.95 29.47
CA PRO A 57 -35.50 22.34 29.59
C PRO A 57 -35.54 20.81 29.73
N ALA A 58 -36.61 20.22 30.29
CA ALA A 58 -36.74 18.77 30.39
C ALA A 58 -37.03 18.13 29.02
N LEU A 59 -37.82 18.82 28.21
CA LEU A 59 -38.18 18.41 26.85
C LEU A 59 -37.02 18.58 25.86
N LEU A 60 -36.25 19.66 26.00
CA LEU A 60 -35.02 19.88 25.24
C LEU A 60 -33.93 18.84 25.58
N ALA A 61 -33.83 18.43 26.85
CA ALA A 61 -32.92 17.35 27.26
C ALA A 61 -33.33 15.99 26.64
N LEU A 62 -34.64 15.69 26.61
CA LEU A 62 -35.15 14.46 25.98
C LEU A 62 -34.96 14.45 24.45
N LEU A 63 -35.19 15.59 23.79
CA LEU A 63 -34.91 15.77 22.36
C LEU A 63 -33.41 15.66 22.05
N GLY A 64 -32.54 16.16 22.94
CA GLY A 64 -31.09 16.00 22.85
C GLY A 64 -30.65 14.54 23.00
N GLN A 65 -31.26 13.78 23.91
CA GLN A 65 -31.01 12.34 24.07
C GLN A 65 -31.55 11.52 22.89
N ALA A 66 -32.73 11.87 22.34
CA ALA A 66 -33.30 11.23 21.17
C ALA A 66 -32.48 11.53 19.89
N ALA A 67 -32.00 12.78 19.73
CA ALA A 67 -31.08 13.15 18.65
C ALA A 67 -29.71 12.48 18.82
N GLY A 68 -29.23 12.32 20.06
CA GLY A 68 -28.03 11.54 20.38
C GLY A 68 -28.20 10.04 20.10
N ALA A 69 -29.40 9.49 20.31
CA ALA A 69 -29.73 8.10 19.97
C ALA A 69 -29.93 7.87 18.47
N GLN A 70 -30.45 8.86 17.73
CA GLN A 70 -30.53 8.84 16.26
C GLN A 70 -29.15 9.06 15.61
N ALA A 71 -28.28 9.88 16.21
CA ALA A 71 -26.87 9.99 15.80
C ALA A 71 -26.07 8.71 16.12
N ALA A 72 -26.40 8.01 17.21
CA ALA A 72 -25.80 6.73 17.57
C ALA A 72 -26.32 5.53 16.73
N THR A 73 -27.43 5.70 16.01
CA THR A 73 -27.98 4.67 15.09
C THR A 73 -27.74 4.98 13.62
N ALA A 74 -27.17 6.14 13.29
CA ALA A 74 -26.48 6.35 12.03
C ALA A 74 -25.09 5.70 12.08
N GLN A 75 -25.04 4.39 12.40
CA GLN A 75 -23.95 3.55 11.91
C GLN A 75 -24.00 3.72 10.39
N GLN A 76 -23.04 4.46 9.83
CA GLN A 76 -22.85 4.47 8.38
C GLN A 76 -22.79 3.01 7.98
N ALA A 77 -23.82 2.55 7.25
CA ALA A 77 -23.84 1.18 6.76
C ALA A 77 -22.52 0.98 6.04
N THR A 78 -21.73 -0.01 6.49
CA THR A 78 -20.45 -0.32 5.88
C THR A 78 -20.67 -0.43 4.36
N PRO A 79 -19.86 0.25 3.54
CA PRO A 79 -20.01 0.19 2.09
C PRO A 79 -20.05 -1.28 1.64
N ASP A 80 -20.75 -1.55 0.53
CA ASP A 80 -20.72 -2.89 -0.04
C ASP A 80 -19.26 -3.30 -0.35
N PRO A 81 -18.95 -4.61 -0.40
CA PRO A 81 -17.58 -5.07 -0.54
C PRO A 81 -16.83 -4.57 -1.78
N ALA A 82 -17.53 -4.25 -2.87
CA ALA A 82 -16.89 -3.72 -4.07
C ALA A 82 -16.50 -2.25 -3.85
N THR A 83 -17.43 -1.42 -3.35
CA THR A 83 -17.15 -0.03 -3.00
C THR A 83 -16.03 0.08 -1.97
N LEU A 84 -16.04 -0.78 -0.94
CA LEU A 84 -14.98 -0.80 0.07
C LEU A 84 -13.62 -1.17 -0.54
N ALA A 85 -13.58 -2.13 -1.47
CA ALA A 85 -12.35 -2.49 -2.17
C ALA A 85 -11.81 -1.36 -3.05
N GLU A 86 -12.66 -0.64 -3.78
CA GLU A 86 -12.26 0.52 -4.58
C GLU A 86 -11.61 1.61 -3.71
N ARG A 87 -12.27 1.95 -2.59
CA ARG A 87 -11.75 2.93 -1.64
C ARG A 87 -10.42 2.51 -1.00
N ILE A 88 -10.27 1.23 -0.67
CA ILE A 88 -8.99 0.68 -0.17
C ILE A 88 -7.90 0.80 -1.25
N VAL A 89 -8.17 0.38 -2.49
CA VAL A 89 -7.21 0.47 -3.60
C VAL A 89 -6.82 1.92 -3.86
N PHE A 90 -7.75 2.87 -3.79
CA PHE A 90 -7.47 4.29 -3.95
C PHE A 90 -6.58 4.84 -2.83
N ALA A 91 -6.89 4.51 -1.56
CA ALA A 91 -6.08 4.92 -0.41
C ALA A 91 -4.66 4.31 -0.48
N ILE A 92 -4.53 3.05 -0.90
CA ILE A 92 -3.25 2.40 -1.17
C ILE A 92 -2.52 3.12 -2.30
N GLY A 93 -3.21 3.45 -3.39
CA GLY A 93 -2.65 4.21 -4.51
C GLY A 93 -2.04 5.54 -4.06
N ILE A 94 -2.70 6.28 -3.16
CA ILE A 94 -2.14 7.50 -2.57
C ILE A 94 -0.91 7.16 -1.72
N TRP A 95 -0.97 6.16 -0.85
CA TRP A 95 0.16 5.78 0.00
C TRP A 95 1.40 5.35 -0.79
N GLU A 96 1.21 4.62 -1.89
CA GLU A 96 2.31 4.11 -2.70
C GLU A 96 2.85 5.16 -3.69
N THR A 97 1.99 6.01 -4.23
CA THR A 97 2.35 6.84 -5.39
C THR A 97 2.31 8.34 -5.14
N ASN A 98 1.66 8.79 -4.06
CA ASN A 98 1.47 10.22 -3.75
C ASN A 98 1.31 10.50 -2.25
N ARG A 99 2.27 10.05 -1.42
CA ARG A 99 2.20 10.22 0.05
C ARG A 99 1.96 11.69 0.42
N GLY A 100 0.84 11.95 1.11
CA GLY A 100 0.42 13.29 1.52
C GLY A 100 -0.53 14.00 0.55
N GLY A 101 -0.76 13.46 -0.63
CA GLY A 101 -1.76 13.94 -1.59
C GLY A 101 -3.20 13.53 -1.27
N ASP A 102 -4.08 13.73 -2.24
CA ASP A 102 -5.52 13.43 -2.19
C ASP A 102 -5.98 12.48 -3.31
N ALA A 103 -5.11 12.17 -4.28
CA ALA A 103 -5.36 11.19 -5.33
C ALA A 103 -4.07 10.39 -5.67
N PRO A 104 -4.20 9.14 -6.17
CA PRO A 104 -3.08 8.40 -6.71
C PRO A 104 -2.38 9.19 -7.82
N ALA A 105 -1.04 9.12 -7.86
CA ALA A 105 -0.22 9.70 -8.92
C ALA A 105 0.75 8.64 -9.46
N PRO A 106 0.24 7.55 -10.05
CA PRO A 106 1.06 6.42 -10.48
C PRO A 106 2.13 6.89 -11.48
N LYS A 107 3.33 6.38 -11.29
CA LYS A 107 4.51 6.61 -12.13
C LYS A 107 5.21 5.28 -12.30
N GLU A 108 5.84 5.06 -13.45
CA GLU A 108 6.77 3.95 -13.59
C GLU A 108 7.93 4.11 -12.61
N SER A 109 8.70 3.03 -12.40
CA SER A 109 9.92 3.14 -11.61
C SER A 109 10.81 4.28 -12.11
N THR A 110 11.32 5.06 -11.16
CA THR A 110 12.22 6.18 -11.45
C THR A 110 13.66 5.75 -11.74
N LEU A 111 14.00 4.48 -11.50
CA LEU A 111 15.36 3.98 -11.74
C LEU A 111 15.51 3.55 -13.20
N ASP A 112 16.67 3.82 -13.77
CA ASP A 112 17.10 3.24 -15.03
C ASP A 112 17.59 1.82 -14.80
N THR A 113 17.21 0.91 -15.70
CA THR A 113 17.61 -0.48 -15.61
C THR A 113 18.48 -0.86 -16.80
N VAL A 114 19.42 -1.77 -16.58
CA VAL A 114 20.25 -2.35 -17.66
C VAL A 114 19.45 -2.99 -18.80
N ALA A 115 18.17 -3.31 -18.58
CA ALA A 115 17.30 -3.89 -19.61
C ALA A 115 16.69 -2.81 -20.53
N GLY A 116 16.97 -1.52 -20.31
CA GLY A 116 16.46 -0.41 -21.12
C GLY A 116 14.98 -0.09 -20.91
N VAL A 117 14.28 -0.80 -20.01
CA VAL A 117 12.86 -0.57 -19.68
C VAL A 117 12.67 -0.38 -18.18
N LYS A 118 11.56 0.25 -17.78
CA LYS A 118 11.23 0.43 -16.36
C LYS A 118 10.71 -0.85 -15.73
N ALA A 119 11.14 -1.12 -14.49
CA ALA A 119 10.84 -2.34 -13.75
C ALA A 119 9.35 -2.52 -13.40
N SER A 120 8.68 -1.42 -13.07
CA SER A 120 7.26 -1.39 -12.75
C SER A 120 6.49 -0.51 -13.74
N MET A 121 5.25 -0.94 -14.00
CA MET A 121 4.27 -0.23 -14.81
C MET A 121 3.68 0.93 -14.00
N LYS A 122 3.15 1.94 -14.71
CA LYS A 122 2.45 3.11 -14.15
C LYS A 122 1.07 2.74 -13.58
N SER A 123 1.06 1.88 -12.56
CA SER A 123 -0.14 1.43 -11.84
C SER A 123 -0.16 1.94 -10.40
N ALA A 124 -1.34 2.02 -9.79
CA ALA A 124 -1.53 2.47 -8.41
C ALA A 124 -0.79 1.58 -7.38
N VAL A 125 -0.49 0.33 -7.76
CA VAL A 125 0.21 -0.65 -6.93
C VAL A 125 1.64 -0.95 -7.43
N GLN A 126 2.19 -0.12 -8.32
CA GLN A 126 3.54 -0.27 -8.90
C GLN A 126 3.84 -1.70 -9.43
N ALA A 127 2.88 -2.28 -10.15
CA ALA A 127 2.93 -3.64 -10.66
C ALA A 127 4.18 -3.92 -11.51
N THR A 128 4.91 -4.98 -11.18
CA THR A 128 5.90 -5.60 -12.06
C THR A 128 5.22 -6.55 -13.05
N MET A 129 5.92 -6.93 -14.12
CA MET A 129 5.37 -7.84 -15.14
C MET A 129 4.88 -9.17 -14.54
N ILE A 130 5.70 -9.83 -13.71
CA ILE A 130 5.31 -11.10 -13.07
C ILE A 130 4.06 -10.97 -12.19
N PHE A 131 3.92 -9.85 -11.47
CA PHE A 131 2.75 -9.58 -10.65
C PHE A 131 1.49 -9.35 -11.49
N ALA A 132 1.60 -8.55 -12.56
CA ALA A 132 0.50 -8.30 -13.49
C ALA A 132 0.01 -9.62 -14.14
N VAL A 133 0.94 -10.44 -14.65
CA VAL A 133 0.61 -11.73 -15.27
C VAL A 133 -0.09 -12.67 -14.28
N ASP A 134 0.40 -12.79 -13.04
CA ASP A 134 -0.22 -13.67 -12.03
C ASP A 134 -1.67 -13.25 -11.72
N LEU A 135 -1.91 -11.95 -11.52
CA LEU A 135 -3.26 -11.44 -11.26
C LEU A 135 -4.19 -11.67 -12.46
N ILE A 136 -3.75 -11.35 -13.68
CA ILE A 136 -4.57 -11.56 -14.88
C ILE A 136 -4.84 -13.07 -15.10
N ASN A 137 -3.89 -13.94 -14.79
CA ASN A 137 -4.09 -15.39 -14.85
C ASN A 137 -5.11 -15.89 -13.81
N ARG A 138 -5.18 -15.26 -12.64
CA ARG A 138 -6.13 -15.61 -11.58
C ARG A 138 -7.55 -15.14 -11.89
N PHE A 139 -7.72 -13.94 -12.43
CA PHE A 139 -9.01 -13.28 -12.55
C PHE A 139 -9.53 -13.21 -14.00
N PRO A 140 -10.63 -13.92 -14.34
CA PRO A 140 -11.25 -13.83 -15.66
C PRO A 140 -11.59 -12.39 -16.09
N SER A 141 -12.09 -11.57 -15.17
CA SER A 141 -12.45 -10.18 -15.44
C SER A 141 -11.27 -9.30 -15.88
N LEU A 142 -10.05 -9.65 -15.51
CA LEU A 142 -8.84 -8.94 -15.99
C LEU A 142 -8.42 -9.41 -17.37
N ARG A 143 -8.62 -10.69 -17.69
CA ARG A 143 -8.33 -11.23 -19.04
C ARG A 143 -9.20 -10.59 -20.11
N GLU A 144 -10.47 -10.44 -19.79
CA GLU A 144 -11.48 -9.86 -20.68
C GLU A 144 -11.27 -8.36 -20.96
N ARG A 145 -10.41 -7.69 -20.17
CA ARG A 145 -10.06 -6.28 -20.36
C ARG A 145 -8.97 -6.02 -21.40
N ALA A 146 -8.21 -7.06 -21.76
CA ALA A 146 -7.27 -6.96 -22.87
C ALA A 146 -8.02 -7.01 -24.21
N ASP A 147 -7.45 -6.41 -25.25
CA ASP A 147 -7.98 -6.45 -26.61
C ASP A 147 -6.93 -6.97 -27.60
N PRO A 148 -7.12 -8.15 -28.22
CA PRO A 148 -8.13 -9.15 -27.87
C PRO A 148 -7.90 -9.75 -26.46
N PRO A 149 -8.93 -10.35 -25.84
CA PRO A 149 -8.80 -10.94 -24.51
C PRO A 149 -7.64 -11.91 -24.37
N LEU A 150 -6.94 -11.85 -23.23
CA LEU A 150 -5.82 -12.75 -22.93
C LEU A 150 -6.33 -14.15 -22.58
N THR A 151 -5.72 -15.17 -23.16
CA THR A 151 -6.02 -16.57 -22.87
C THR A 151 -5.19 -17.09 -21.71
N LYS A 152 -5.67 -18.14 -21.03
CA LYS A 152 -4.86 -18.83 -20.00
C LYS A 152 -3.56 -19.42 -20.55
N THR A 153 -3.55 -19.83 -21.82
CA THR A 153 -2.35 -20.39 -22.46
C THR A 153 -1.28 -19.32 -22.67
N GLU A 154 -1.65 -18.14 -23.16
CA GLU A 154 -0.72 -17.00 -23.29
C GLU A 154 -0.17 -16.60 -21.93
N LEU A 155 -1.03 -16.49 -20.91
CA LEU A 155 -0.62 -16.11 -19.56
C LEU A 155 0.29 -17.16 -18.91
N LYS A 156 0.00 -18.46 -19.10
CA LYS A 156 0.90 -19.51 -18.63
C LYS A 156 2.27 -19.39 -19.30
N LYS A 157 2.32 -19.17 -20.62
CA LYS A 157 3.59 -18.95 -21.34
C LYS A 157 4.32 -17.72 -20.82
N ALA A 158 3.62 -16.63 -20.52
CA ALA A 158 4.22 -15.43 -19.93
C ALA A 158 4.78 -15.68 -18.52
N ILE A 159 4.10 -16.47 -17.69
CA ILE A 159 4.62 -16.93 -16.38
C ILE A 159 5.88 -17.77 -16.58
N ASP A 160 5.84 -18.73 -17.51
CA ASP A 160 6.98 -19.59 -17.82
C ASP A 160 8.18 -18.77 -18.31
N ARG A 161 7.96 -17.71 -19.13
CA ARG A 161 9.00 -16.75 -19.54
C ARG A 161 9.62 -16.01 -18.35
N CYS A 162 8.79 -15.48 -17.45
CA CYS A 162 9.26 -14.80 -16.23
C CYS A 162 10.13 -15.73 -15.35
N HIS A 163 9.72 -17.00 -15.19
CA HIS A 163 10.52 -17.99 -14.47
C HIS A 163 11.82 -18.35 -15.23
N GLY A 164 11.77 -18.42 -16.56
CA GLY A 164 12.96 -18.60 -17.40
C GLY A 164 13.98 -17.47 -17.19
N VAL A 165 13.53 -16.22 -17.13
CA VAL A 165 14.39 -15.07 -16.80
C VAL A 165 14.97 -15.19 -15.40
N ASP A 166 14.20 -15.62 -14.40
CA ASP A 166 14.71 -15.82 -13.04
C ASP A 166 15.82 -16.89 -13.00
N ALA A 167 15.64 -18.00 -13.72
CA ALA A 167 16.63 -19.05 -13.84
C ALA A 167 17.89 -18.58 -14.58
N LEU A 168 17.72 -17.90 -15.73
CA LEU A 168 18.81 -17.34 -16.51
C LEU A 168 19.61 -16.31 -15.71
N HIS A 169 18.94 -15.39 -15.00
CA HIS A 169 19.61 -14.38 -14.17
C HIS A 169 20.40 -15.03 -13.03
N ALA A 170 19.90 -16.12 -12.44
CA ALA A 170 20.64 -16.87 -11.44
C ALA A 170 21.85 -17.62 -12.04
N ALA A 171 21.71 -18.17 -13.25
CA ALA A 171 22.79 -18.84 -13.97
C ALA A 171 23.91 -17.87 -14.36
N VAL A 172 23.58 -16.71 -14.94
CA VAL A 172 24.53 -15.64 -15.28
C VAL A 172 25.32 -15.21 -14.05
N GLY A 173 24.65 -14.96 -12.91
CA GLY A 173 25.34 -14.58 -11.68
C GLY A 173 26.34 -15.63 -11.18
N LYS A 174 26.03 -16.93 -11.35
CA LYS A 174 26.95 -18.03 -11.01
C LYS A 174 28.12 -18.13 -12.01
N ALA A 175 27.86 -17.90 -13.29
CA ALA A 175 28.86 -17.94 -14.35
C ALA A 175 29.90 -16.82 -14.18
N VAL A 176 29.44 -15.59 -13.96
CA VAL A 176 30.31 -14.44 -13.67
C VAL A 176 31.14 -14.68 -12.40
N ALA A 177 30.54 -15.22 -11.33
CA ALA A 177 31.29 -15.55 -10.11
C ALA A 177 32.37 -16.64 -10.31
N LYS A 178 32.28 -17.44 -11.37
CA LYS A 178 33.27 -18.44 -11.76
C LYS A 178 34.28 -17.95 -12.79
N GLY A 179 34.09 -16.73 -13.32
CA GLY A 179 34.89 -16.21 -14.44
C GLY A 179 34.61 -16.92 -15.77
N THR A 180 33.43 -17.54 -15.92
CA THR A 180 32.98 -18.13 -17.20
C THR A 180 32.77 -17.04 -18.23
N ASP A 181 33.27 -17.23 -19.45
CA ASP A 181 33.06 -16.27 -20.53
C ASP A 181 31.65 -16.39 -21.14
N VAL A 182 31.18 -15.33 -21.80
CA VAL A 182 29.82 -15.28 -22.35
C VAL A 182 29.60 -16.34 -23.43
N ALA A 183 30.62 -16.62 -24.27
CA ALA A 183 30.48 -17.61 -25.34
C ALA A 183 30.40 -19.04 -24.78
N GLU A 184 31.24 -19.39 -23.80
CA GLU A 184 31.14 -20.64 -23.04
C GLU A 184 29.76 -20.78 -22.39
N PHE A 185 29.27 -19.71 -21.77
CA PHE A 185 27.95 -19.70 -21.16
C PHE A 185 26.83 -19.95 -22.18
N LEU A 186 26.85 -19.27 -23.33
CA LEU A 186 25.83 -19.43 -24.37
C LEU A 186 25.80 -20.86 -24.94
N VAL A 187 26.97 -21.52 -25.04
CA VAL A 187 27.05 -22.93 -25.44
C VAL A 187 26.46 -23.85 -24.36
N ALA A 188 26.78 -23.60 -23.08
CA ALA A 188 26.34 -24.46 -21.98
C ALA A 188 24.86 -24.27 -21.60
N GLU A 189 24.38 -23.03 -21.61
CA GLU A 189 23.09 -22.61 -21.04
C GLU A 189 22.12 -22.07 -22.09
N GLY A 190 22.37 -22.34 -23.39
CA GLY A 190 21.54 -21.84 -24.49
C GLY A 190 20.04 -22.19 -24.36
N THR A 191 19.71 -23.32 -23.73
CA THR A 191 18.31 -23.68 -23.41
C THR A 191 17.66 -22.69 -22.43
N LEU A 192 18.39 -22.16 -21.44
CA LEU A 192 17.84 -21.15 -20.53
C LEU A 192 17.57 -19.83 -21.26
N VAL A 193 18.44 -19.47 -22.21
CA VAL A 193 18.26 -18.27 -23.05
C VAL A 193 17.00 -18.41 -23.90
N GLU A 194 16.83 -19.57 -24.55
CA GLU A 194 15.64 -19.88 -25.34
C GLU A 194 14.37 -19.88 -24.46
N GLN A 195 14.41 -20.47 -23.27
CA GLN A 195 13.28 -20.50 -22.33
C GLN A 195 12.90 -19.11 -21.82
N ALA A 196 13.88 -18.26 -21.52
CA ALA A 196 13.63 -16.87 -21.14
C ALA A 196 13.09 -16.03 -22.31
N GLY A 197 13.32 -16.45 -23.55
CA GLY A 197 12.89 -15.70 -24.74
C GLY A 197 13.73 -14.45 -24.96
N LEU A 198 14.99 -14.50 -24.52
CA LEU A 198 15.96 -13.42 -24.66
C LEU A 198 16.97 -13.76 -25.76
N THR A 199 17.70 -12.76 -26.21
CA THR A 199 18.72 -12.88 -27.26
C THR A 199 20.11 -12.98 -26.65
N GLU A 200 21.10 -13.36 -27.46
CA GLU A 200 22.52 -13.29 -27.11
C GLU A 200 22.93 -11.90 -26.63
N ALA A 201 22.47 -10.84 -27.31
CA ALA A 201 22.76 -9.46 -26.89
C ALA A 201 22.26 -9.17 -25.47
N HIS A 202 21.07 -9.68 -25.10
CA HIS A 202 20.58 -9.54 -23.72
C HIS A 202 21.48 -10.29 -22.72
N VAL A 203 22.00 -11.47 -23.07
CA VAL A 203 22.91 -12.22 -22.21
C VAL A 203 24.21 -11.43 -21.98
N HIS A 204 24.79 -10.82 -23.02
CA HIS A 204 25.94 -9.92 -22.86
C HIS A 204 25.65 -8.79 -21.87
N THR A 205 24.49 -8.13 -21.99
CA THR A 205 24.07 -7.08 -21.06
C THR A 205 23.89 -7.63 -19.63
N MET A 206 23.34 -8.82 -19.46
CA MET A 206 23.18 -9.45 -18.14
C MET A 206 24.53 -9.78 -17.49
N PHE A 207 25.52 -10.22 -18.27
CA PHE A 207 26.89 -10.46 -17.79
C PHE A 207 27.54 -9.15 -17.31
N ALA A 208 27.54 -8.12 -18.16
CA ALA A 208 28.08 -6.81 -17.80
C ALA A 208 27.38 -6.21 -16.57
N ALA A 209 26.05 -6.40 -16.45
CA ALA A 209 25.30 -5.96 -15.27
C ALA A 209 25.70 -6.72 -14.00
N ALA A 210 25.98 -8.03 -14.10
CA ALA A 210 26.44 -8.84 -12.97
C ALA A 210 27.87 -8.47 -12.54
N GLU A 211 28.75 -8.14 -13.48
CA GLU A 211 30.09 -7.62 -13.20
C GLU A 211 30.03 -6.26 -12.50
N LEU A 212 29.26 -5.30 -13.04
CA LEU A 212 29.03 -4.00 -12.40
C LEU A 212 28.46 -4.16 -10.99
N LYS A 213 27.55 -5.13 -10.77
CA LYS A 213 27.01 -5.40 -9.44
C LYS A 213 28.11 -5.85 -8.46
N ASN A 214 29.04 -6.66 -8.91
CA ASN A 214 30.18 -7.09 -8.08
C ASN A 214 31.08 -5.91 -7.74
N GLU A 215 31.44 -5.10 -8.73
CA GLU A 215 32.23 -3.88 -8.53
C GLU A 215 31.54 -2.91 -7.54
N ILE A 216 30.23 -2.71 -7.67
CA ILE A 216 29.45 -1.93 -6.70
C ILE A 216 29.53 -2.53 -5.30
N ASN A 217 29.43 -3.85 -5.15
CA ASN A 217 29.49 -4.48 -3.84
C ASN A 217 30.87 -4.28 -3.18
N GLU A 218 31.95 -4.30 -3.98
CA GLU A 218 33.32 -4.08 -3.52
C GLU A 218 33.57 -2.64 -3.07
N ILE A 219 33.13 -1.65 -3.86
CA ILE A 219 33.34 -0.22 -3.56
C ILE A 219 32.35 0.34 -2.53
N ARG A 220 31.22 -0.34 -2.28
CA ARG A 220 30.15 0.15 -1.40
C ARG A 220 30.62 0.52 0.02
N PRO A 221 31.46 -0.27 0.73
CA PRO A 221 31.94 0.10 2.06
C PRO A 221 32.69 1.44 2.09
N GLU A 222 33.48 1.72 1.06
CA GLU A 222 34.20 3.00 0.92
C GLU A 222 33.25 4.13 0.55
N TYR A 223 32.34 3.88 -0.40
CA TYR A 223 31.29 4.82 -0.78
C TYR A 223 30.46 5.29 0.42
N LEU A 224 30.07 4.37 1.31
CA LEU A 224 29.25 4.70 2.47
C LEU A 224 29.98 5.54 3.52
N LYS A 225 31.32 5.45 3.60
CA LYS A 225 32.16 6.25 4.50
C LYS A 225 32.57 7.59 3.89
N ALA A 226 32.52 7.70 2.57
CA ALA A 226 32.93 8.90 1.85
C ALA A 226 31.99 10.08 2.10
N ASP A 227 32.56 11.29 2.04
CA ASP A 227 31.78 12.53 2.02
C ASP A 227 31.07 12.72 0.66
N LYS A 228 30.35 13.83 0.50
CA LYS A 228 29.61 14.12 -0.74
C LYS A 228 30.53 14.15 -1.97
N LYS A 229 31.74 14.67 -1.85
CA LYS A 229 32.70 14.79 -2.96
C LYS A 229 33.31 13.44 -3.31
N GLY A 230 33.69 12.65 -2.30
CA GLY A 230 34.20 11.30 -2.45
C GLY A 230 33.16 10.37 -3.08
N LYS A 231 31.90 10.45 -2.64
CA LYS A 231 30.78 9.70 -3.27
C LYS A 231 30.62 10.04 -4.75
N ALA A 232 30.68 11.32 -5.11
CA ALA A 232 30.59 11.75 -6.50
C ALA A 232 31.78 11.24 -7.34
N LYS A 233 32.99 11.28 -6.77
CA LYS A 233 34.20 10.74 -7.41
C LYS A 233 34.07 9.23 -7.67
N ILE A 234 33.72 8.45 -6.65
CA ILE A 234 33.56 6.99 -6.77
C ILE A 234 32.54 6.63 -7.85
N ARG A 235 31.39 7.34 -7.92
CA ARG A 235 30.40 7.07 -9.00
C ARG A 235 30.93 7.43 -10.38
N ALA A 236 31.72 8.49 -10.51
CA ALA A 236 32.31 8.88 -11.79
C ALA A 236 33.36 7.88 -12.30
N GLU A 237 33.95 7.07 -11.40
CA GLU A 237 34.92 6.02 -11.74
C GLU A 237 34.24 4.72 -12.22
N LEU A 238 32.96 4.51 -11.89
CA LEU A 238 32.15 3.35 -12.35
C LEU A 238 31.65 3.54 -13.79
N THR A 239 32.54 3.59 -14.77
CA THR A 239 32.18 3.88 -16.17
C THR A 239 31.29 2.80 -16.80
N ALA A 240 31.38 1.54 -16.36
CA ALA A 240 30.50 0.47 -16.83
C ALA A 240 29.00 0.77 -16.61
N ALA A 241 28.66 1.60 -15.61
CA ALA A 241 27.27 2.02 -15.39
C ALA A 241 26.73 2.86 -16.54
N SER A 242 27.52 3.81 -17.07
CA SER A 242 27.07 4.67 -18.17
C SER A 242 26.98 3.90 -19.49
N GLU A 243 27.88 2.94 -19.72
CA GLU A 243 27.82 2.02 -20.87
C GLU A 243 26.55 1.16 -20.85
N LEU A 244 26.06 0.80 -19.66
CA LEU A 244 24.81 0.09 -19.44
C LEU A 244 23.57 1.01 -19.39
N GLY A 245 23.74 2.31 -19.65
CA GLY A 245 22.65 3.28 -19.65
C GLY A 245 22.06 3.61 -18.27
N ILE A 246 22.82 3.37 -17.19
CA ILE A 246 22.41 3.72 -15.83
C ILE A 246 22.85 5.16 -15.53
N ASP A 247 21.91 6.06 -15.23
CA ASP A 247 22.21 7.44 -14.84
C ASP A 247 22.82 7.57 -13.41
N ASP A 248 23.40 8.73 -13.08
CA ASP A 248 24.03 8.96 -11.77
C ASP A 248 23.04 8.77 -10.60
N LYS A 249 21.77 9.13 -10.80
CA LYS A 249 20.73 9.02 -9.79
C LYS A 249 20.40 7.57 -9.46
N SER A 250 20.26 6.74 -10.49
CA SER A 250 20.00 5.31 -10.38
C SER A 250 21.22 4.59 -9.83
N LEU A 251 22.42 4.91 -10.34
CA LEU A 251 23.68 4.38 -9.82
C LEU A 251 23.83 4.65 -8.32
N LYS A 252 23.59 5.89 -7.88
CA LYS A 252 23.57 6.25 -6.45
C LYS A 252 22.59 5.34 -5.68
N ALA A 253 21.38 5.16 -6.20
CA ALA A 253 20.36 4.35 -5.53
C ALA A 253 20.79 2.88 -5.40
N TYR A 254 21.41 2.30 -6.43
CA TYR A 254 21.89 0.92 -6.44
C TYR A 254 23.07 0.68 -5.49
N ILE A 255 23.98 1.65 -5.35
CA ILE A 255 25.07 1.56 -4.37
C ILE A 255 24.52 1.68 -2.94
N GLU A 256 23.63 2.65 -2.69
CA GLU A 256 23.13 2.91 -1.34
C GLU A 256 22.22 1.78 -0.84
N THR A 257 21.36 1.24 -1.72
CA THR A 257 20.32 0.27 -1.38
C THR A 257 20.43 -1.00 -2.25
N PRO A 258 21.17 -2.03 -1.82
CA PRO A 258 21.42 -3.23 -2.63
C PRO A 258 20.15 -3.97 -3.08
N THR A 259 19.06 -3.88 -2.32
CA THR A 259 17.78 -4.51 -2.69
C THR A 259 17.15 -3.92 -3.96
N LYS A 260 17.52 -2.68 -4.35
CA LYS A 260 17.05 -2.04 -5.60
C LYS A 260 17.55 -2.73 -6.86
N TRP A 261 18.62 -3.53 -6.77
CA TRP A 261 19.05 -4.37 -7.89
C TRP A 261 17.98 -5.37 -8.36
N GLY A 262 16.97 -5.67 -7.52
CA GLY A 262 15.81 -6.47 -7.93
C GLY A 262 15.01 -5.85 -9.09
N GLU A 263 15.11 -4.54 -9.31
CA GLU A 263 14.43 -3.84 -10.40
C GLU A 263 14.95 -4.26 -11.78
N HIS A 264 16.24 -4.56 -11.92
CA HIS A 264 16.78 -5.08 -13.18
C HIS A 264 16.14 -6.40 -13.58
N LYS A 265 15.93 -7.29 -12.59
CA LYS A 265 15.28 -8.59 -12.83
C LYS A 265 13.82 -8.41 -13.27
N ALA A 266 13.09 -7.53 -12.61
CA ALA A 266 11.71 -7.20 -12.99
C ALA A 266 11.62 -6.55 -14.38
N ALA A 267 12.59 -5.72 -14.75
CA ALA A 267 12.68 -5.16 -16.10
C ALA A 267 12.95 -6.23 -17.16
N TRP A 268 13.81 -7.22 -16.87
CA TRP A 268 14.00 -8.36 -17.77
C TRP A 268 12.74 -9.22 -17.93
N HIS A 269 11.92 -9.38 -16.90
CA HIS A 269 10.59 -10.00 -17.04
C HIS A 269 9.74 -9.26 -18.07
N ARG A 270 9.73 -7.92 -17.99
CA ARG A 270 8.99 -7.06 -18.94
C ARG A 270 9.52 -7.22 -20.36
N VAL A 271 10.84 -7.20 -20.57
CA VAL A 271 11.46 -7.44 -21.89
C VAL A 271 11.06 -8.80 -22.46
N ALA A 272 11.19 -9.87 -21.66
CA ALA A 272 10.89 -11.23 -22.10
C ALA A 272 9.42 -11.42 -22.51
N VAL A 273 8.49 -10.87 -21.74
CA VAL A 273 7.06 -10.98 -22.03
C VAL A 273 6.64 -10.06 -23.19
N ASN A 274 7.25 -8.86 -23.31
CA ASN A 274 6.99 -7.97 -24.45
C ASN A 274 7.54 -8.50 -25.77
N ALA A 275 8.52 -9.41 -25.74
CA ALA A 275 9.03 -10.11 -26.92
C ALA A 275 8.16 -11.32 -27.33
N MET A 276 7.10 -11.65 -26.59
CA MET A 276 6.18 -12.72 -26.99
C MET A 276 5.37 -12.32 -28.23
N PRO A 277 4.99 -13.31 -29.08
CA PRO A 277 4.13 -13.05 -30.24
C PRO A 277 2.75 -12.54 -29.82
N ASP A 278 1.99 -12.05 -30.80
CA ASP A 278 0.59 -11.62 -30.65
C ASP A 278 0.40 -10.50 -29.61
N ASP A 279 1.43 -9.67 -29.41
CA ASP A 279 1.41 -8.53 -28.49
C ASP A 279 0.95 -8.88 -27.06
N VAL A 280 1.28 -10.09 -26.58
CA VAL A 280 0.87 -10.54 -25.23
C VAL A 280 1.33 -9.56 -24.15
N GLY A 281 2.59 -9.11 -24.19
CA GLY A 281 3.13 -8.16 -23.22
C GLY A 281 2.43 -6.79 -23.24
N PRO A 282 2.33 -6.10 -24.40
CA PRO A 282 1.53 -4.87 -24.50
C PRO A 282 0.09 -5.00 -24.02
N ARG A 283 -0.58 -6.15 -24.26
CA ARG A 283 -1.92 -6.43 -23.76
C ARG A 283 -1.98 -6.61 -22.24
N ILE A 284 -0.95 -7.19 -21.63
CA ILE A 284 -0.83 -7.25 -20.16
C ILE A 284 -0.64 -5.84 -19.59
N GLU A 285 0.22 -5.03 -20.21
CA GLU A 285 0.47 -3.64 -19.78
C GLU A 285 -0.78 -2.77 -19.90
N SER A 286 -1.58 -2.92 -20.96
CA SER A 286 -2.82 -2.14 -21.11
C SER A 286 -3.81 -2.43 -19.99
N VAL A 287 -3.95 -3.68 -19.57
CA VAL A 287 -4.76 -4.06 -18.40
C VAL A 287 -4.18 -3.45 -17.12
N ALA A 288 -2.86 -3.38 -16.98
CA ALA A 288 -2.19 -2.79 -15.83
C ALA A 288 -2.42 -1.28 -15.68
N LEU A 289 -2.58 -0.58 -16.81
CA LEU A 289 -2.75 0.86 -16.87
C LEU A 289 -4.22 1.30 -16.86
N ALA A 290 -5.16 0.38 -17.07
CA ALA A 290 -6.59 0.66 -17.07
C ALA A 290 -7.08 1.21 -15.72
N ASP A 291 -8.16 1.98 -15.76
CA ASP A 291 -8.77 2.68 -14.62
C ASP A 291 -7.73 3.45 -13.79
N GLU A 292 -6.93 4.26 -14.47
CA GLU A 292 -5.86 5.05 -13.84
C GLU A 292 -4.87 4.19 -13.05
N GLY A 293 -4.68 2.94 -13.47
CA GLY A 293 -3.76 2.00 -12.86
C GLY A 293 -4.31 1.22 -11.66
N THR A 294 -5.62 1.28 -11.40
CA THR A 294 -6.27 0.56 -10.29
C THR A 294 -6.83 -0.81 -10.70
N ALA A 295 -7.03 -1.03 -11.99
CA ALA A 295 -7.69 -2.21 -12.56
C ALA A 295 -7.13 -3.53 -12.03
N LEU A 296 -5.81 -3.72 -12.02
CA LEU A 296 -5.18 -4.97 -11.57
C LEU A 296 -5.50 -5.31 -10.11
N ALA A 297 -5.52 -4.31 -9.24
CA ALA A 297 -5.68 -4.53 -7.82
C ALA A 297 -7.12 -4.92 -7.48
N LEU A 298 -8.10 -4.26 -8.12
CA LEU A 298 -9.48 -4.27 -7.68
C LEU A 298 -10.10 -5.67 -7.46
N PRO A 299 -9.92 -6.67 -8.35
CA PRO A 299 -10.49 -8.00 -8.14
C PRO A 299 -9.93 -8.72 -6.90
N GLU A 300 -8.63 -8.60 -6.64
CA GLU A 300 -7.99 -9.21 -5.47
C GLU A 300 -8.46 -8.52 -4.19
N TYR A 301 -8.54 -7.19 -4.16
CA TYR A 301 -9.06 -6.47 -3.00
C TYR A 301 -10.53 -6.76 -2.75
N THR A 302 -11.34 -6.86 -3.80
CA THR A 302 -12.74 -7.29 -3.67
C THR A 302 -12.84 -8.68 -3.03
N ARG A 303 -11.98 -9.62 -3.46
CA ARG A 303 -11.92 -10.96 -2.88
C ARG A 303 -11.49 -10.92 -1.41
N LEU A 304 -10.48 -10.11 -1.08
CA LEU A 304 -9.96 -9.97 0.29
C LEU A 304 -10.97 -9.33 1.23
N VAL A 305 -11.66 -8.27 0.80
CA VAL A 305 -12.73 -7.60 1.56
C VAL A 305 -13.87 -8.56 1.81
N LYS A 306 -14.36 -9.27 0.78
CA LYS A 306 -15.41 -10.29 0.94
C LYS A 306 -15.01 -11.37 1.95
N ALA A 307 -13.76 -11.83 1.89
CA ALA A 307 -13.25 -12.82 2.84
C ALA A 307 -13.15 -12.27 4.27
N ALA A 308 -12.74 -11.01 4.45
CA ALA A 308 -12.68 -10.36 5.76
C ALA A 308 -14.08 -10.20 6.38
N VAL A 309 -15.04 -9.70 5.62
CA VAL A 309 -16.45 -9.55 6.05
C VAL A 309 -17.08 -10.91 6.38
N ALA A 310 -16.79 -11.95 5.61
CA ALA A 310 -17.30 -13.29 5.88
C ALA A 310 -16.67 -13.93 7.13
N ALA A 311 -15.39 -13.64 7.40
CA ALA A 311 -14.68 -14.16 8.57
C ALA A 311 -15.15 -13.50 9.88
N ASP A 312 -15.45 -12.20 9.84
CA ASP A 312 -16.04 -11.47 10.96
C ASP A 312 -17.10 -10.46 10.48
N PRO A 313 -18.38 -10.87 10.46
CA PRO A 313 -19.48 -9.98 10.05
C PRO A 313 -19.69 -8.77 10.96
N LYS A 314 -19.02 -8.72 12.13
CA LYS A 314 -19.08 -7.61 13.08
C LYS A 314 -17.84 -6.70 13.01
N ALA A 315 -16.86 -7.04 12.17
CA ALA A 315 -15.67 -6.22 11.97
C ALA A 315 -16.07 -4.82 11.54
N THR A 316 -15.42 -3.81 12.13
CA THR A 316 -15.64 -2.42 11.72
C THR A 316 -15.01 -2.16 10.35
N GLU A 317 -15.38 -1.05 9.71
CA GLU A 317 -14.73 -0.60 8.47
C GLU A 317 -13.22 -0.39 8.69
N GLU A 318 -12.82 0.15 9.85
CA GLU A 318 -11.42 0.29 10.24
C GLU A 318 -10.69 -1.05 10.32
N ASP A 319 -11.30 -2.06 10.97
CA ASP A 319 -10.73 -3.40 11.08
C ASP A 319 -10.51 -4.03 9.70
N ILE A 320 -11.50 -3.90 8.81
CA ILE A 320 -11.45 -4.44 7.45
C ILE A 320 -10.38 -3.71 6.63
N VAL A 321 -10.39 -2.37 6.59
CA VAL A 321 -9.43 -1.57 5.82
C VAL A 321 -8.01 -1.85 6.30
N THR A 322 -7.76 -1.78 7.62
CA THR A 322 -6.44 -2.00 8.20
C THR A 322 -5.94 -3.41 7.90
N SER A 323 -6.75 -4.44 8.11
CA SER A 323 -6.34 -5.83 7.91
C SER A 323 -6.14 -6.20 6.43
N VAL A 324 -7.01 -5.72 5.54
CA VAL A 324 -6.89 -5.95 4.09
C VAL A 324 -5.69 -5.19 3.53
N ALA A 325 -5.51 -3.91 3.88
CA ALA A 325 -4.37 -3.12 3.43
C ALA A 325 -3.05 -3.69 3.95
N GLN A 326 -2.97 -4.14 5.20
CA GLN A 326 -1.76 -4.75 5.74
C GLN A 326 -1.32 -6.00 4.96
N ARG A 327 -2.23 -6.73 4.31
CA ARG A 327 -1.89 -7.86 3.45
C ARG A 327 -1.20 -7.43 2.14
N ASN A 328 -1.41 -6.20 1.67
CA ASN A 328 -0.69 -5.65 0.52
C ASN A 328 0.82 -5.60 0.77
N ASN A 329 1.20 -5.11 1.95
CA ASN A 329 2.60 -4.96 2.34
C ASN A 329 2.79 -5.43 3.79
N SER A 330 2.77 -6.75 3.97
CA SER A 330 2.95 -7.41 5.28
C SER A 330 4.33 -7.19 5.91
N ARG A 331 5.30 -6.67 5.14
CA ARG A 331 6.67 -6.41 5.59
C ARG A 331 6.84 -5.01 6.17
N GLU A 332 5.96 -4.07 5.82
CA GLU A 332 5.97 -2.73 6.39
C GLU A 332 5.12 -2.71 7.67
N PRO A 333 5.73 -2.45 8.85
CA PRO A 333 5.00 -2.34 10.10
C PRO A 333 3.96 -1.22 10.02
N ALA A 334 2.76 -1.48 10.54
CA ALA A 334 1.65 -0.53 10.58
C ALA A 334 1.19 0.01 9.21
N TYR A 335 1.53 -0.68 8.12
CA TYR A 335 1.07 -0.33 6.77
C TYR A 335 -0.45 -0.15 6.70
N GLY A 336 -1.20 -1.11 7.27
CA GLY A 336 -2.65 -1.04 7.32
C GLY A 336 -3.16 0.22 8.01
N SER A 337 -2.52 0.61 9.11
CA SER A 337 -2.87 1.82 9.86
C SER A 337 -2.55 3.10 9.08
N HIS A 338 -1.42 3.15 8.36
CA HIS A 338 -1.10 4.28 7.49
C HIS A 338 -2.14 4.46 6.37
N VAL A 339 -2.57 3.36 5.76
CA VAL A 339 -3.63 3.37 4.75
C VAL A 339 -4.96 3.79 5.35
N TRP A 340 -5.29 3.33 6.56
CA TRP A 340 -6.51 3.75 7.26
C TRP A 340 -6.55 5.26 7.50
N GLU A 341 -5.44 5.90 7.88
CA GLU A 341 -5.43 7.36 8.07
C GLU A 341 -5.76 8.13 6.78
N ILE A 342 -5.26 7.65 5.63
CA ILE A 342 -5.63 8.19 4.31
C ILE A 342 -7.11 7.92 4.01
N TYR A 343 -7.54 6.68 4.20
CA TYR A 343 -8.91 6.24 3.95
C TYR A 343 -9.90 7.10 4.76
N LYS A 344 -9.64 7.28 6.05
CA LYS A 344 -10.46 8.06 6.98
C LYS A 344 -10.59 9.50 6.51
N LYS A 345 -9.48 10.15 6.16
CA LYS A 345 -9.48 11.53 5.61
C LYS A 345 -10.39 11.67 4.39
N LEU A 346 -10.43 10.67 3.51
CA LEU A 346 -11.17 10.72 2.25
C LEU A 346 -12.66 10.34 2.41
N TYR A 347 -12.95 9.34 3.24
CA TYR A 347 -14.24 8.66 3.21
C TYR A 347 -14.98 8.66 4.55
N VAL A 348 -14.29 8.94 5.66
CA VAL A 348 -14.86 8.91 7.02
C VAL A 348 -14.76 10.30 7.62
N GLY A 349 -15.81 11.11 7.44
CA GLY A 349 -15.88 12.47 7.99
C GLY A 349 -15.80 13.60 6.98
N ALA A 350 -15.85 13.33 5.67
CA ALA A 350 -16.17 14.35 4.67
C ALA A 350 -17.63 14.81 4.87
N VAL A 351 -17.83 15.77 5.76
CA VAL A 351 -19.08 16.55 5.86
C VAL A 351 -19.36 17.11 4.46
N SER A 352 -20.59 16.90 3.96
CA SER A 352 -21.05 17.45 2.69
C SER A 352 -20.52 18.85 2.45
N PRO A 353 -20.05 19.20 1.24
CA PRO A 353 -19.64 20.57 0.94
C PRO A 353 -20.80 21.49 1.31
N LYS A 354 -20.56 22.42 2.24
CA LYS A 354 -21.53 23.46 2.57
C LYS A 354 -21.86 24.18 1.26
N THR A 355 -23.12 24.11 0.86
CA THR A 355 -23.66 24.94 -0.22
C THR A 355 -23.30 26.39 0.09
N PRO A 356 -22.59 27.11 -0.80
CA PRO A 356 -22.32 28.53 -0.57
C PRO A 356 -23.65 29.28 -0.62
N THR A 357 -23.97 29.96 0.48
CA THR A 357 -25.08 30.93 0.61
C THR A 357 -24.74 32.25 -0.06
#